data_AF-A0A1E7HF63-F1
#
_entry.id   AF-A0A1E7HF63-F1
#
_cell.length_a   1.000
_cell.length_b   1.000
_cell.length_c   1.000
_cell.angle_alpha   90.00
_cell.angle_beta   90.00
_cell.angle_gamma   90.00
#
_symmetry.space_group_name_H-M   'P 1'
#
loop_
_entity.id
_entity.type
_entity.pdbx_description
1 polymer ?
#
loop_
_entity_poly.entity_id
_entity_poly.type
_entity_poly.pdbx_seq_one_letter_code
_entity_poly.pdbx_strand_id
1 'polypeptide(L)'
;MVKNKLIRLAELIQEDFPEKIVAAFRSRDKSSLTQRLEMVNKAITFHRKRAESLWLQAGRKRTPAERRASAQAELAAFVFAYLTGDGKEYADSAIEALTALGRQGEVDLIQTLCRR
;
A
#
# COMPACT_ATOMS: atom_id res chain seq x y z
N MET A 1 12.17 14.55 -0.18
CA MET A 1 11.99 13.61 -1.31
C MET A 1 11.28 12.31 -0.89
N VAL A 2 11.77 11.56 0.11
CA VAL A 2 11.12 10.32 0.61
C VAL A 2 9.70 10.56 1.16
N LYS A 3 9.48 11.62 1.94
CA LYS A 3 8.16 11.96 2.48
C LYS A 3 7.08 12.04 1.38
N ASN A 4 7.38 12.71 0.27
CA ASN A 4 6.44 12.86 -0.84
C ASN A 4 6.15 11.51 -1.52
N LYS A 5 7.16 10.63 -1.62
CA LYS A 5 6.98 9.28 -2.16
C LYS A 5 6.06 8.43 -1.27
N LEU A 6 6.28 8.44 0.05
CA LEU A 6 5.41 7.74 0.99
C LEU A 6 3.99 8.30 1.02
N ILE A 7 3.82 9.62 0.90
CA ILE A 7 2.49 10.24 0.75
C ILE A 7 1.82 9.72 -0.52
N ARG A 8 2.55 9.64 -1.64
CA ARG A 8 2.00 9.15 -2.90
C ARG A 8 1.55 7.70 -2.80
N LEU A 9 2.35 6.82 -2.19
CA LEU A 9 1.95 5.44 -1.93
C LEU A 9 0.73 5.35 -1.00
N ALA A 10 0.68 6.19 0.04
CA ALA A 10 -0.48 6.27 0.94
C ALA A 10 -1.76 6.71 0.22
N GLU A 11 -1.68 7.59 -0.80
CA GLU A 11 -2.84 7.99 -1.61
C GLU A 11 -3.41 6.81 -2.39
N LEU A 12 -2.54 5.97 -2.98
CA LEU A 12 -2.95 4.76 -3.71
C LEU A 12 -3.59 3.72 -2.77
N ILE A 13 -3.05 3.59 -1.56
CA ILE A 13 -3.58 2.69 -0.52
C ILE A 13 -4.91 3.21 0.04
N GLN A 14 -5.10 4.53 0.13
CA GLN A 14 -6.30 5.12 0.76
C GLN A 14 -7.58 4.87 -0.05
N GLU A 15 -7.47 4.68 -1.36
CA GLU A 15 -8.66 4.45 -2.18
C GLU A 15 -9.44 3.22 -1.69
N ASP A 16 -10.74 3.38 -1.45
CA ASP A 16 -11.64 2.42 -0.79
C ASP A 16 -11.34 2.09 0.69
N PHE A 17 -10.25 2.62 1.28
CA PHE A 17 -9.94 2.45 2.70
C PHE A 17 -10.63 3.57 3.52
N PRO A 18 -11.42 3.24 4.57
CA PRO A 18 -12.23 4.22 5.27
C PRO A 18 -11.44 5.20 6.15
N GLU A 19 -10.21 4.85 6.56
CA GLU A 19 -9.39 5.73 7.40
C GLU A 19 -8.49 6.67 6.58
N LYS A 20 -8.11 7.80 7.18
CA LYS A 20 -7.31 8.84 6.53
C LYS A 20 -5.80 8.52 6.60
N ILE A 21 -5.37 7.43 5.98
CA ILE A 21 -3.95 7.01 5.98
C ILE A 21 -3.03 8.12 5.47
N VAL A 22 -3.44 8.90 4.47
CA VAL A 22 -2.63 10.01 3.92
C VAL A 22 -2.33 11.05 4.99
N ALA A 23 -3.23 11.28 5.95
CA ALA A 23 -3.03 12.24 7.03
C ALA A 23 -1.84 11.86 7.93
N ALA A 24 -1.63 10.56 8.19
CA ALA A 24 -0.52 10.05 8.99
C ALA A 24 0.87 10.33 8.35
N PHE A 25 0.91 10.52 7.03
CA PHE A 25 2.13 10.86 6.28
C PHE A 25 2.26 12.36 5.99
N ARG A 26 1.15 13.11 5.94
CA ARG A 26 1.15 14.57 5.69
C ARG A 26 1.43 15.40 6.94
N SER A 27 1.03 14.93 8.12
CA SER A 27 1.13 15.68 9.39
C SER A 27 2.50 16.37 9.57
N ARG A 28 2.44 17.65 9.97
CA ARG A 28 3.62 18.44 10.36
C ARG A 28 4.09 18.06 11.76
N ASP A 29 3.13 17.77 12.64
CA ASP A 29 3.40 17.05 13.87
C ASP A 29 3.84 15.65 13.49
N LYS A 30 5.00 15.22 13.98
CA LYS A 30 5.56 13.91 13.69
C LYS A 30 4.59 12.86 14.24
N SER A 31 3.62 12.42 13.43
CA SER A 31 2.89 11.20 13.72
C SER A 31 3.94 10.16 14.02
N SER A 32 3.85 9.53 15.20
CA SER A 32 4.89 8.63 15.65
C SER A 32 5.02 7.48 14.64
N LEU A 33 6.22 6.90 14.54
CA LEU A 33 6.42 5.71 13.70
C LEU A 33 5.36 4.65 14.02
N THR A 34 5.05 4.45 15.30
CA THR A 34 3.99 3.56 15.79
C THR A 34 2.62 3.86 15.18
N GLN A 35 2.20 5.13 15.15
CA GLN A 35 0.91 5.51 14.55
C GLN A 35 0.86 5.22 13.06
N ARG A 36 1.98 5.44 12.34
CA ARG A 36 2.06 5.11 10.91
C ARG A 36 1.98 3.61 10.68
N LEU A 37 2.73 2.84 11.46
CA LEU A 37 2.70 1.38 11.39
C LEU A 37 1.31 0.83 11.69
N GLU A 38 0.63 1.34 12.72
CA GLU A 38 -0.74 0.93 13.05
C GLU A 38 -1.70 1.22 11.90
N MET A 39 -1.66 2.44 11.35
CA MET A 39 -2.51 2.85 10.24
C MET A 39 -2.27 2.01 8.98
N VAL A 40 -1.01 1.76 8.63
CA VAL A 40 -0.65 0.93 7.48
C VAL A 40 -1.08 -0.52 7.70
N ASN A 41 -0.90 -1.07 8.92
CA ASN A 41 -1.34 -2.43 9.24
C ASN A 41 -2.86 -2.61 9.16
N LYS A 42 -3.63 -1.59 9.55
CA LYS A 42 -5.10 -1.57 9.34
C LYS A 42 -5.43 -1.59 7.85
N ALA A 43 -4.73 -0.81 7.03
CA ALA A 43 -4.93 -0.80 5.58
C ALA A 43 -4.60 -2.16 4.94
N ILE A 44 -3.51 -2.83 5.35
CA ILE A 44 -3.17 -4.20 4.92
C ILE A 44 -4.33 -5.14 5.23
N THR A 45 -4.78 -5.16 6.48
CA THR A 45 -5.84 -6.06 6.95
C THR A 45 -7.15 -5.81 6.21
N PHE A 46 -7.52 -4.54 6.04
CA PHE A 46 -8.73 -4.14 5.33
C PHE A 46 -8.73 -4.61 3.89
N HIS A 47 -7.67 -4.30 3.13
CA HIS A 47 -7.59 -4.63 1.71
C HIS A 47 -7.47 -6.14 1.47
N ARG A 48 -6.78 -6.89 2.35
CA ARG A 48 -6.77 -8.37 2.31
C ARG A 48 -8.17 -8.96 2.48
N LYS A 49 -8.90 -8.52 3.51
CA LYS A 49 -10.28 -8.97 3.77
C LYS A 49 -11.22 -8.58 2.62
N ARG A 50 -11.05 -7.38 2.07
CA ARG A 50 -11.83 -6.91 0.92
C ARG A 50 -11.56 -7.77 -0.32
N ALA A 51 -10.30 -8.05 -0.63
CA ALA A 51 -9.94 -8.92 -1.75
C ALA A 51 -10.54 -10.32 -1.60
N GLU A 52 -10.40 -10.92 -0.42
CA GLU A 52 -11.00 -12.22 -0.11
C GLU A 52 -12.53 -12.20 -0.25
N SER A 53 -13.19 -11.18 0.28
CA SER A 53 -14.64 -11.01 0.16
C SER A 53 -15.09 -10.91 -1.30
N LEU A 54 -14.40 -10.09 -2.11
CA LEU A 54 -14.69 -9.95 -3.54
C LEU A 54 -14.44 -11.26 -4.30
N TRP A 55 -13.40 -12.00 -3.96
CA TRP A 55 -13.12 -13.31 -4.54
C TRP A 55 -14.24 -14.33 -4.24
N LEU A 56 -14.70 -14.37 -2.98
CA LEU A 56 -15.81 -15.25 -2.56
C LEU A 56 -17.13 -14.86 -3.23
N GLN A 57 -17.46 -13.56 -3.27
CA GLN A 57 -18.65 -13.04 -3.95
C GLN A 57 -18.66 -13.33 -5.46
N ALA A 58 -17.48 -13.34 -6.09
CA ALA A 58 -17.32 -13.68 -7.50
C ALA A 58 -17.30 -15.21 -7.77
N GLY A 59 -17.62 -16.05 -6.77
CA GLY A 59 -17.59 -17.50 -6.92
C GLY A 59 -16.17 -18.04 -7.13
N ARG A 60 -15.20 -17.48 -6.40
CA ARG A 60 -13.76 -17.81 -6.48
C ARG A 60 -13.10 -17.50 -7.83
N LYS A 61 -13.69 -16.61 -8.61
CA LYS A 61 -13.08 -16.10 -9.85
C LYS A 61 -12.30 -14.83 -9.57
N ARG A 62 -11.12 -14.70 -10.17
CA ARG A 62 -10.34 -13.46 -10.11
C ARG A 62 -11.08 -12.36 -10.88
N THR A 63 -11.21 -11.19 -10.28
CA THR A 63 -11.91 -10.04 -10.88
C THR A 63 -11.02 -8.79 -10.83
N PRO A 64 -11.26 -7.76 -11.66
CA PRO A 64 -10.50 -6.52 -11.58
C PRO A 64 -10.57 -5.85 -10.20
N ALA A 65 -11.75 -5.87 -9.56
CA ALA A 65 -11.94 -5.28 -8.23
C ALA A 65 -11.15 -6.03 -7.15
N GLU A 66 -11.18 -7.36 -7.20
CA GLU A 66 -10.41 -8.22 -6.29
C GLU A 66 -8.90 -8.02 -6.47
N ARG A 67 -8.42 -8.05 -7.71
CA ARG A 67 -7.00 -7.77 -8.04
C ARG A 67 -6.56 -6.40 -7.56
N ARG A 68 -7.41 -5.38 -7.70
CA ARG A 68 -7.15 -4.03 -7.19
C ARG A 68 -6.97 -4.05 -5.68
N ALA A 69 -7.90 -4.66 -4.94
CA ALA A 69 -7.83 -4.77 -3.49
C ALA A 69 -6.57 -5.55 -3.04
N SER A 70 -6.23 -6.65 -3.70
CA SER A 70 -4.98 -7.38 -3.44
C SER A 70 -3.74 -6.51 -3.67
N ALA A 71 -3.69 -5.78 -4.79
CA ALA A 71 -2.57 -4.89 -5.09
C ALA A 71 -2.44 -3.76 -4.05
N GLN A 72 -3.55 -3.21 -3.57
CA GLN A 72 -3.52 -2.21 -2.49
C GLN A 72 -3.00 -2.80 -1.17
N ALA A 73 -3.34 -4.06 -0.86
CA ALA A 73 -2.79 -4.75 0.30
C ALA A 73 -1.27 -4.98 0.18
N GLU A 74 -0.79 -5.41 -0.99
CA GLU A 74 0.65 -5.59 -1.25
C GLU A 74 1.41 -4.27 -1.18
N LEU A 75 0.85 -3.19 -1.73
CA LEU A 75 1.46 -1.87 -1.64
C LEU A 75 1.53 -1.36 -0.19
N ALA A 76 0.48 -1.63 0.61
CA ALA A 76 0.50 -1.33 2.04
C ALA A 76 1.52 -2.18 2.81
N ALA A 77 1.66 -3.46 2.46
CA ALA A 77 2.67 -4.34 3.03
C ALA A 77 4.09 -3.83 2.75
N PHE A 78 4.35 -3.37 1.53
CA PHE A 78 5.61 -2.71 1.18
C PHE A 78 5.85 -1.44 2.02
N VAL A 79 4.85 -0.57 2.17
CA VAL A 79 5.02 0.65 2.99
C VAL A 79 5.31 0.29 4.45
N PHE A 80 4.67 -0.75 4.99
CA PHE A 80 4.96 -1.25 6.33
C PHE A 80 6.42 -1.74 6.43
N ALA A 81 6.83 -2.62 5.54
CA ALA A 81 8.18 -3.17 5.49
C ALA A 81 9.24 -2.07 5.33
N TYR A 82 8.98 -1.07 4.48
CA TYR A 82 9.86 0.08 4.34
C TYR A 82 10.02 0.86 5.66
N LEU A 83 8.94 1.01 6.43
CA LEU A 83 8.97 1.69 7.73
C LEU A 83 9.67 0.87 8.82
N THR A 84 9.76 -0.46 8.68
CA THR A 84 10.46 -1.35 9.62
C THR A 84 11.90 -1.67 9.22
N GLY A 85 12.29 -1.41 7.97
CA GLY A 85 13.65 -1.64 7.45
C GLY A 85 13.76 -2.74 6.39
N ASP A 86 12.66 -3.43 6.08
CA ASP A 86 12.63 -4.63 5.24
C ASP A 86 12.09 -4.35 3.82
N GLY A 87 12.00 -3.07 3.43
CA GLY A 87 11.34 -2.66 2.18
C GLY A 87 11.93 -3.30 0.90
N LYS A 88 13.20 -3.71 0.90
CA LYS A 88 13.83 -4.41 -0.24
C LYS A 88 13.19 -5.77 -0.53
N GLU A 89 12.80 -6.51 0.50
CA GLU A 89 12.20 -7.83 0.38
C GLU A 89 10.81 -7.79 -0.28
N TYR A 90 10.15 -6.63 -0.21
CA TYR A 90 8.81 -6.40 -0.73
C TYR A 90 8.80 -5.61 -2.04
N ALA A 91 9.97 -5.27 -2.59
CA ALA A 91 10.09 -4.38 -3.75
C ALA A 91 9.39 -4.94 -4.98
N ASP A 92 9.66 -6.21 -5.32
CA ASP A 92 9.10 -6.84 -6.52
C ASP A 92 7.57 -6.94 -6.45
N SER A 93 7.04 -7.40 -5.31
CA SER A 93 5.59 -7.44 -5.05
C SER A 93 4.95 -6.06 -5.14
N ALA A 94 5.62 -5.01 -4.67
CA ALA A 94 5.11 -3.63 -4.77
C ALA A 94 5.10 -3.10 -6.22
N ILE A 95 6.09 -3.49 -7.03
CA ILE A 95 6.16 -3.15 -8.46
C ILE A 95 5.03 -3.85 -9.23
N GLU A 96 4.79 -5.12 -8.95
CA GLU A 96 3.66 -5.86 -9.50
C GLU A 96 2.32 -5.24 -9.07
N ALA A 97 2.19 -4.83 -7.81
CA ALA A 97 1.02 -4.14 -7.31
C ALA A 97 0.75 -2.83 -8.05
N LEU A 98 1.77 -1.98 -8.25
CA LEU A 98 1.62 -0.75 -9.04
C LEU A 98 1.19 -1.05 -10.48
N THR A 99 1.71 -2.12 -11.07
CA THR A 99 1.31 -2.55 -12.42
C THR A 99 -0.16 -2.99 -12.45
N ALA A 100 -0.60 -3.77 -11.47
CA ALA A 100 -1.99 -4.21 -11.33
C ALA A 100 -2.97 -3.04 -11.09
N LEU A 101 -2.50 -1.94 -10.49
CA LEU A 101 -3.25 -0.70 -10.31
C LEU A 101 -3.22 0.23 -11.55
N GLY A 102 -2.54 -0.15 -12.64
CA GLY A 102 -2.37 0.69 -13.83
C GLY A 102 -1.45 1.90 -13.59
N ARG A 103 -0.50 1.77 -12.66
CA ARG A 103 0.45 2.80 -12.23
C ARG A 103 1.89 2.45 -12.58
N GLN A 104 2.12 1.85 -13.76
CA GLN A 104 3.48 1.45 -14.20
C GLN A 104 4.47 2.62 -14.21
N GLY A 105 3.99 3.84 -14.51
CA GLY A 105 4.81 5.06 -14.48
C GLY A 105 5.28 5.50 -13.07
N GLU A 106 4.79 4.87 -12.01
CA GLU A 106 5.13 5.19 -10.61
C GLU A 106 6.05 4.12 -9.97
N VAL A 107 6.54 3.15 -10.75
CA VAL A 107 7.45 2.08 -10.29
C VAL A 107 8.77 2.65 -9.73
N ASP A 108 9.19 3.81 -10.23
CA ASP A 108 10.38 4.54 -9.76
C ASP A 108 10.29 4.92 -8.27
N LEU A 109 9.08 5.07 -7.73
CA LEU A 109 8.84 5.33 -6.32
C LEU A 109 9.42 4.20 -5.46
N ILE A 110 9.11 2.95 -5.81
CA ILE A 110 9.56 1.75 -5.08
C ILE A 110 11.08 1.62 -5.18
N GLN A 111 11.60 1.67 -6.41
CA GLN A 111 13.04 1.54 -6.66
C GLN A 111 13.85 2.60 -5.90
N THR A 112 13.38 3.85 -5.88
CA THR A 112 14.07 4.92 -5.15
C THR A 112 14.02 4.73 -3.65
N LEU A 113 12.91 4.23 -3.11
CA LEU A 113 12.79 3.93 -1.68
C LEU A 113 13.73 2.78 -1.28
N CYS A 114 13.83 1.73 -2.10
CA CYS A 114 14.68 0.57 -1.86
C CYS A 114 16.18 0.78 -2.15
N ARG A 115 16.59 1.89 -2.75
CA ARG A 115 18.03 2.20 -2.94
C ARG A 115 18.73 2.70 -1.68
N ARG A 116 17.96 3.00 -0.63
CA ARG A 116 18.49 3.38 0.69
C ARG A 116 18.81 2.14 1.53
#